data_AF-A0A961NQ47-F1
#
_entry.id   AF-A0A961NQ47-F1
#
_cell.length_a   1.000
_cell.length_b   1.000
_cell.length_c   1.000
_cell.angle_alpha   90.00
_cell.angle_beta   90.00
_cell.angle_gamma   90.00
#
_symmetry.space_group_name_H-M   'P 1'
#
loop_
_entity.id
_entity.type
_entity.pdbx_description
1 polymer ?
#
loop_
_entity_poly.entity_id
_entity_poly.type
_entity_poly.pdbx_seq_one_letter_code
_entity_poly.pdbx_strand_id
1 'polypeptide(L)'
;MKFRMLMEYPELSSGETSIAHLLVQVETPPTQESPDRRPLVVGLAIDKSKSMYGEKISSTLEAAAALVNWLTRHDQLAVVAYDSQVEVVQPLTPLTDKFSVIKKLENIHVGTSTNLSGGWLQALRSIEATETDNAFKRVILLTDGMANTGVISTPELVQIATDHYQRGISTT
;
A
#
# COMPACT_ATOMS: atom_id res chain seq x y z
N MET A 1 -19.12 0.67 -17.52
CA MET A 1 -18.57 -0.54 -16.86
C MET A 1 -19.56 -1.67 -17.09
N LYS A 2 -19.11 -2.84 -17.54
CA LYS A 2 -19.96 -3.98 -17.85
C LYS A 2 -19.59 -5.15 -16.95
N PHE A 3 -20.60 -5.78 -16.35
CA PHE A 3 -20.41 -6.96 -15.51
C PHE A 3 -20.89 -8.18 -16.28
N ARG A 4 -20.10 -9.25 -16.25
CA ARG A 4 -20.49 -10.57 -16.74
C ARG A 4 -20.31 -11.58 -15.63
N MET A 5 -21.34 -12.35 -15.37
CA MET A 5 -21.37 -13.40 -14.37
C MET A 5 -21.38 -14.73 -15.10
N LEU A 6 -20.39 -15.57 -14.84
CA LEU A 6 -20.29 -16.91 -15.40
C LEU A 6 -20.35 -17.91 -14.26
N MET A 7 -21.42 -18.70 -14.25
CA MET A 7 -21.60 -19.79 -13.31
C MET A 7 -20.94 -21.04 -13.87
N GLU A 8 -20.30 -21.83 -13.01
CA GLU A 8 -19.76 -23.15 -13.36
C GLU A 8 -20.85 -24.09 -13.89
N TYR A 9 -22.04 -24.04 -13.27
CA TYR A 9 -23.21 -24.79 -13.69
C TYR A 9 -24.36 -23.84 -14.05
N PRO A 10 -25.09 -24.07 -15.15
CA PRO A 10 -26.23 -23.25 -15.54
C PRO A 10 -27.45 -23.45 -14.61
N GLU A 11 -27.50 -24.59 -13.91
CA GLU A 11 -28.59 -25.00 -13.04
C GLU A 11 -28.01 -25.68 -11.79
N LEU A 12 -28.73 -25.57 -10.67
CA LEU A 12 -28.37 -26.21 -9.40
C LEU A 12 -29.51 -27.11 -8.94
N SER A 13 -29.18 -28.28 -8.39
CA SER A 13 -30.15 -29.22 -7.86
C SER A 13 -30.91 -28.61 -6.69
N SER A 14 -32.24 -28.66 -6.74
CA SER A 14 -33.10 -28.23 -5.65
C SER A 14 -33.08 -29.27 -4.52
N GLY A 15 -32.83 -28.83 -3.28
CA GLY A 15 -32.92 -29.66 -2.07
C GLY A 15 -31.61 -30.27 -1.58
N GLU A 16 -30.51 -30.08 -2.31
CA GLU A 16 -29.17 -30.53 -1.90
C GLU A 16 -28.20 -29.36 -1.81
N THR A 17 -27.41 -29.31 -0.74
CA THR A 17 -26.34 -28.32 -0.59
C THR A 17 -25.25 -28.63 -1.62
N SER A 18 -25.01 -27.70 -2.53
CA SER A 18 -23.95 -27.78 -3.53
C SER A 18 -23.02 -26.57 -3.43
N ILE A 19 -21.73 -26.77 -3.70
CA ILE A 19 -20.76 -25.69 -3.86
C ILE A 19 -20.71 -25.37 -5.35
N ALA A 20 -20.92 -24.10 -5.71
CA ALA A 20 -20.83 -23.62 -7.08
C ALA A 20 -19.91 -22.41 -7.15
N HIS A 21 -19.06 -22.36 -8.18
CA HIS A 21 -18.19 -21.22 -8.41
C HIS A 21 -18.84 -20.20 -9.35
N LEU A 22 -18.68 -18.93 -9.01
CA LEU A 22 -19.11 -17.79 -9.82
C LEU A 22 -17.88 -16.96 -10.20
N LEU A 23 -17.62 -16.85 -11.50
CA LEU A 23 -16.66 -15.89 -12.04
C LEU A 23 -17.39 -14.58 -12.33
N VAL A 24 -16.99 -13.52 -11.65
CA VAL A 24 -17.44 -12.15 -11.95
C VAL A 24 -16.35 -11.47 -12.77
N GLN A 25 -16.63 -11.27 -14.05
CA GLN A 25 -15.77 -10.50 -14.93
C GLN A 25 -16.26 -9.04 -14.98
N VAL A 26 -15.37 -8.11 -14.66
CA VAL A 26 -15.62 -6.67 -14.75
C VAL A 26 -14.87 -6.14 -15.97
N GLU A 27 -15.60 -5.75 -17.00
CA GLU A 27 -15.06 -5.09 -18.19
C GLU A 27 -15.21 -3.58 -18.03
N THR A 28 -14.08 -2.89 -17.92
CA THR A 28 -14.03 -1.43 -18.01
C THR A 28 -13.85 -1.03 -19.48
N PRO A 29 -14.61 -0.03 -19.98
CA PRO A 29 -14.35 0.49 -21.31
C PRO A 29 -12.91 1.01 -21.39
N PRO A 30 -12.23 0.89 -22.55
CA PRO A 30 -10.90 1.46 -22.73
C PRO A 30 -10.99 2.96 -22.41
N THR A 31 -10.37 3.34 -21.31
CA THR A 31 -10.29 4.73 -20.87
C THR A 31 -9.15 5.33 -21.66
N GLN A 32 -9.43 6.33 -22.51
CA GLN A 32 -8.37 7.26 -22.93
C GLN A 32 -7.75 7.82 -21.66
N GLU A 33 -6.41 7.90 -21.56
CA GLU A 33 -5.72 8.45 -20.39
C GLU A 33 -6.40 9.75 -19.97
N SER A 34 -7.27 9.65 -18.96
CA SER A 34 -8.03 10.80 -18.52
C SER A 34 -7.12 11.54 -17.55
N PRO A 35 -6.84 12.83 -17.78
CA PRO A 35 -6.17 13.65 -16.78
C PRO A 35 -6.98 13.75 -15.48
N ASP A 36 -8.23 13.28 -15.49
CA ASP A 36 -9.22 13.36 -14.41
C ASP A 36 -9.30 12.07 -13.58
N ARG A 37 -8.19 11.32 -13.45
CA ARG A 37 -8.16 10.24 -12.45
C ARG A 37 -8.11 10.86 -11.06
N ARG A 38 -8.81 10.24 -10.10
CA ARG A 38 -8.74 10.65 -8.70
C ARG A 38 -7.28 10.64 -8.22
N PRO A 39 -6.84 11.69 -7.50
CA PRO A 39 -5.52 11.72 -6.89
C PRO A 39 -5.28 10.53 -5.97
N LEU A 40 -4.02 10.12 -5.86
CA LEU A 40 -3.57 9.13 -4.89
C LEU A 40 -2.86 9.85 -3.75
N VAL A 41 -3.17 9.42 -2.53
CA VAL A 41 -2.41 9.76 -1.33
C VAL A 41 -1.80 8.46 -0.82
N VAL A 42 -0.48 8.33 -0.99
CA VAL A 42 0.23 7.10 -0.70
C VAL A 42 1.14 7.27 0.51
N GLY A 43 0.97 6.41 1.51
CA GLY A 43 1.97 6.21 2.57
C GLY A 43 2.78 4.96 2.24
N LEU A 44 4.06 5.12 1.91
CA LEU A 44 4.95 4.00 1.64
C LEU A 44 5.75 3.68 2.90
N ALA A 45 5.56 2.47 3.45
CA ALA A 45 6.32 1.97 4.59
C ALA A 45 7.33 0.91 4.12
N ILE A 46 8.62 1.19 4.27
CA ILE A 46 9.72 0.36 3.78
C ILE A 46 10.44 -0.26 4.97
N ASP A 47 10.44 -1.59 5.03
CA ASP A 47 11.27 -2.36 5.94
C ASP A 47 12.74 -2.26 5.52
N LYS A 48 13.58 -1.78 6.44
CA LYS A 48 15.04 -1.76 6.30
C LYS A 48 15.72 -2.62 7.36
N SER A 49 15.04 -3.61 7.93
CA SER A 49 15.61 -4.52 8.94
C SER A 49 16.69 -5.42 8.35
N LYS A 50 17.50 -6.05 9.23
CA LYS A 50 18.64 -6.88 8.82
C LYS A 50 18.28 -7.98 7.83
N SER A 51 17.06 -8.52 7.88
CA SER A 51 16.60 -9.58 6.96
C SER A 51 16.46 -9.11 5.51
N MET A 52 16.37 -7.79 5.29
CA MET A 52 16.32 -7.13 3.98
C MET A 52 17.70 -6.94 3.32
N TYR A 53 18.79 -7.34 3.97
CA TYR A 53 20.15 -7.18 3.42
C TYR A 53 20.33 -7.85 2.04
N GLY A 54 21.19 -7.26 1.21
CA GLY A 54 21.51 -7.76 -0.12
C GLY A 54 20.47 -7.36 -1.18
N GLU A 55 20.05 -8.29 -2.01
CA GLU A 55 19.16 -8.01 -3.14
C GLU A 55 17.76 -7.57 -2.71
N LYS A 56 17.26 -7.99 -1.55
CA LYS A 56 15.91 -7.63 -1.08
C LYS A 56 15.73 -6.12 -0.93
N ILE A 57 16.66 -5.44 -0.26
CA ILE A 57 16.59 -3.98 -0.11
C ILE A 57 16.77 -3.30 -1.46
N SER A 58 17.67 -3.78 -2.33
CA SER A 58 17.84 -3.21 -3.68
C SER A 58 16.54 -3.27 -4.48
N SER A 59 15.94 -4.47 -4.58
CA SER A 59 14.66 -4.67 -5.28
C SER A 59 13.51 -3.87 -4.66
N THR A 60 13.50 -3.71 -3.34
CA THR A 60 12.51 -2.90 -2.62
C THR A 60 12.63 -1.43 -3.00
N LEU A 61 13.86 -0.89 -3.03
CA LEU A 61 14.12 0.50 -3.41
C LEU A 61 13.87 0.74 -4.90
N GLU A 62 14.17 -0.23 -5.76
CA GLU A 62 13.83 -0.18 -7.19
C GLU A 62 12.30 -0.17 -7.40
N ALA A 63 11.56 -1.01 -6.69
CA ALA A 63 10.09 -1.02 -6.74
C ALA A 63 9.50 0.30 -6.19
N ALA A 64 10.06 0.84 -5.11
CA ALA A 64 9.67 2.14 -4.57
C ALA A 64 9.94 3.28 -5.57
N ALA A 65 11.09 3.28 -6.24
CA ALA A 65 11.42 4.25 -7.29
C ALA A 65 10.48 4.11 -8.51
N ALA A 66 10.13 2.88 -8.90
CA ALA A 66 9.15 2.63 -9.96
C ALA A 66 7.76 3.20 -9.61
N LEU A 67 7.31 3.03 -8.35
CA LEU A 67 6.09 3.64 -7.85
C LEU A 67 6.15 5.18 -7.95
N VAL A 68 7.24 5.80 -7.49
CA VAL A 68 7.45 7.26 -7.62
C VAL A 68 7.36 7.72 -9.07
N ASN A 69 7.90 6.94 -10.00
CA ASN A 69 7.83 7.25 -11.42
C ASN A 69 6.41 7.13 -11.99
N TRP A 70 5.62 6.17 -11.51
CA TRP A 70 4.24 5.95 -11.95
C TRP A 70 3.26 7.01 -11.40
N LEU A 71 3.48 7.50 -10.18
CA LEU A 71 2.72 8.59 -9.60
C LEU A 71 2.86 9.88 -10.42
N THR A 72 1.94 10.81 -10.29
CA THR A 72 1.88 12.09 -11.00
C THR A 72 2.07 13.25 -10.03
N ARG A 73 2.28 14.47 -10.55
CA ARG A 73 2.36 15.69 -9.73
C ARG A 73 1.10 16.00 -8.92
N HIS A 74 -0.03 15.37 -9.27
CA HIS A 74 -1.30 15.51 -8.58
C HIS A 74 -1.44 14.56 -7.39
N ASP A 75 -0.56 13.57 -7.27
CA ASP A 75 -0.54 12.63 -6.16
C ASP A 75 0.34 13.15 -5.02
N GLN A 76 0.09 12.63 -3.82
CA GLN A 76 0.88 12.89 -2.63
C GLN A 76 1.56 11.59 -2.17
N LEU A 77 2.81 11.70 -1.75
CA LEU A 77 3.57 10.56 -1.24
C LEU A 77 4.26 10.93 0.08
N ALA A 78 4.08 10.09 1.09
CA ALA A 78 4.93 10.01 2.26
C ALA A 78 5.76 8.72 2.19
N VAL A 79 7.02 8.78 2.59
CA VAL A 79 7.89 7.61 2.72
C VAL A 79 8.36 7.50 4.16
N VAL A 80 8.10 6.36 4.77
CA VAL A 80 8.56 5.96 6.08
C VAL A 80 9.47 4.76 5.91
N ALA A 81 10.68 4.82 6.44
CA ALA A 81 11.57 3.67 6.50
C ALA A 81 11.70 3.22 7.95
N TYR A 82 11.71 1.91 8.20
CA TYR A 82 11.72 1.40 9.56
C TYR A 82 12.59 0.17 9.76
N ASP A 83 13.27 0.14 10.90
CA ASP A 83 13.93 -1.02 11.48
C ASP A 83 13.51 -1.13 12.96
N SER A 84 14.45 -1.10 13.90
CA SER A 84 14.21 -0.74 15.31
C SER A 84 13.59 0.65 15.51
N GLN A 85 13.94 1.61 14.67
CA GLN A 85 13.49 3.00 14.69
C GLN A 85 12.62 3.28 13.46
N VAL A 86 11.77 4.28 13.57
CA VAL A 86 10.89 4.73 12.49
C VAL A 86 11.38 6.10 12.03
N GLU A 87 11.64 6.23 10.74
CA GLU A 87 12.14 7.45 10.11
C GLU A 87 11.18 7.92 9.01
N VAL A 88 10.79 9.19 9.05
CA VAL A 88 10.06 9.83 7.95
C VAL A 88 11.08 10.35 6.94
N VAL A 89 11.37 9.53 5.92
CA VAL A 89 12.32 9.85 4.85
C VAL A 89 11.78 10.96 3.94
N GLN A 90 10.47 10.92 3.66
CA GLN A 90 9.76 11.94 2.90
C GLN A 90 8.44 12.26 3.60
N PRO A 91 8.23 13.49 4.11
CA PRO A 91 6.92 13.89 4.62
C PRO A 91 5.90 13.88 3.49
N LEU A 92 4.61 13.76 3.83
CA LEU A 92 3.54 13.79 2.84
C LEU A 92 3.54 15.14 2.10
N THR A 93 3.91 15.12 0.82
CA THR A 93 3.86 16.29 -0.05
C THR A 93 3.37 15.90 -1.44
N PRO A 94 2.82 16.85 -2.22
CA PRO A 94 2.60 16.65 -3.65
C PRO A 94 3.90 16.22 -4.34
N LEU A 95 3.81 15.29 -5.27
CA LEU A 95 4.97 14.68 -5.92
C LEU A 95 5.46 15.51 -7.12
N THR A 96 5.90 16.74 -6.84
CA THR A 96 6.41 17.68 -7.86
C THR A 96 7.89 17.47 -8.18
N ASP A 97 8.68 16.99 -7.21
CA ASP A 97 10.10 16.70 -7.36
C ASP A 97 10.39 15.21 -7.14
N LYS A 98 10.15 14.41 -8.18
CA LYS A 98 10.41 12.96 -8.16
C LYS A 98 11.89 12.64 -7.97
N PHE A 99 12.80 13.46 -8.52
CA PHE A 99 14.23 13.20 -8.47
C PHE A 99 14.74 13.27 -7.02
N SER A 100 14.35 14.29 -6.27
CA SER A 100 14.71 14.41 -4.85
C SER A 100 14.17 13.24 -4.02
N VAL A 101 12.93 12.79 -4.26
CA VAL A 101 12.36 11.63 -3.57
C VAL A 101 13.15 10.36 -3.88
N ILE A 102 13.47 10.10 -5.15
CA ILE A 102 14.27 8.92 -5.55
C ILE A 102 15.66 8.96 -4.90
N LYS A 103 16.31 10.14 -4.85
CA LYS A 103 17.60 10.29 -4.16
C LYS A 103 17.51 10.00 -2.66
N LYS A 104 16.41 10.33 -2.01
CA LYS A 104 16.19 9.97 -0.60
C LYS A 104 16.01 8.46 -0.42
N LEU A 105 15.29 7.80 -1.33
CA LEU A 105 15.12 6.35 -1.32
C LEU A 105 16.47 5.62 -1.48
N GLU A 106 17.33 6.06 -2.40
CA GLU A 106 18.67 5.49 -2.62
C GLU A 106 19.57 5.57 -1.36
N ASN A 107 19.28 6.48 -0.43
CA ASN A 107 20.03 6.62 0.82
C ASN A 107 19.48 5.75 1.97
N ILE A 108 18.47 4.92 1.74
CA ILE A 108 17.96 3.99 2.74
C ILE A 108 18.92 2.80 2.85
N HIS A 109 19.45 2.59 4.05
CA HIS A 109 20.38 1.51 4.35
C HIS A 109 19.79 0.54 5.37
N VAL A 110 20.18 -0.72 5.28
CA VAL A 110 19.75 -1.76 6.21
C VAL A 110 20.24 -1.47 7.63
N GLY A 111 19.33 -1.55 8.60
CA GLY A 111 19.59 -1.48 10.03
C GLY A 111 19.46 -2.84 10.72
N THR A 112 18.83 -2.84 11.89
CA THR A 112 18.91 -3.97 12.84
C THR A 112 17.63 -4.80 12.93
N SER A 113 16.68 -4.42 13.79
CA SER A 113 15.44 -5.16 14.05
C SER A 113 14.26 -4.69 13.20
N THR A 114 13.05 -5.20 13.47
CA THR A 114 11.85 -4.93 12.66
C THR A 114 10.69 -4.46 13.53
N ASN A 115 10.45 -3.14 13.55
CA ASN A 115 9.31 -2.47 14.18
C ASN A 115 8.22 -2.20 13.13
N LEU A 116 7.63 -3.28 12.62
CA LEU A 116 6.61 -3.24 11.56
C LEU A 116 5.43 -2.34 11.95
N SER A 117 4.88 -2.54 13.15
CA SER A 117 3.74 -1.74 13.62
C SER A 117 4.08 -0.25 13.69
N GLY A 118 5.27 0.11 14.17
CA GLY A 118 5.71 1.50 14.22
C GLY A 118 5.79 2.15 12.84
N GLY A 119 6.42 1.48 11.88
CA GLY A 119 6.55 1.96 10.50
C GLY A 119 5.19 2.08 9.81
N TRP A 120 4.36 1.05 9.92
CA TRP A 120 3.01 1.02 9.36
C TRP A 120 2.11 2.12 9.95
N LEU A 121 2.05 2.23 11.28
CA LEU A 121 1.26 3.25 11.96
C LEU A 121 1.74 4.68 11.64
N GLN A 122 3.05 4.88 11.49
CA GLN A 122 3.57 6.18 11.07
C GLN A 122 3.16 6.53 9.63
N ALA A 123 3.16 5.57 8.71
CA ALA A 123 2.67 5.78 7.35
C ALA A 123 1.17 6.10 7.33
N LEU A 124 0.36 5.38 8.13
CA LEU A 124 -1.07 5.67 8.32
C LEU A 124 -1.27 7.11 8.82
N ARG A 125 -0.61 7.50 9.93
CA ARG A 125 -0.69 8.86 10.48
C ARG A 125 -0.28 9.93 9.47
N SER A 126 0.74 9.65 8.66
CA SER A 126 1.26 10.62 7.69
C SER A 126 0.23 10.97 6.60
N ILE A 127 -0.67 10.03 6.27
CA ILE A 127 -1.70 10.24 5.24
C ILE A 127 -3.09 10.50 5.79
N GLU A 128 -3.35 10.16 7.05
CA GLU A 128 -4.64 10.37 7.70
C GLU A 128 -4.98 11.85 7.83
N ALA A 129 -3.97 12.68 8.16
CA ALA A 129 -4.14 14.12 8.37
C ALA A 129 -4.37 14.93 7.07
N THR A 130 -4.34 14.31 5.90
CA THR A 130 -4.55 15.04 4.64
C THR A 130 -6.02 15.40 4.42
N GLU A 131 -6.27 16.66 4.10
CA GLU A 131 -7.59 17.20 3.71
C GLU A 131 -7.86 17.03 2.21
N THR A 132 -7.06 16.25 1.48
CA THR A 132 -7.29 15.99 0.06
C THR A 132 -8.59 15.20 -0.14
N ASP A 133 -9.65 15.93 -0.48
CA ASP A 133 -10.96 15.39 -0.81
C ASP A 133 -10.93 14.57 -2.10
N ASN A 134 -11.80 13.57 -2.19
CA ASN A 134 -11.98 12.71 -3.36
C ASN A 134 -10.69 12.02 -3.86
N ALA A 135 -9.73 11.76 -2.97
CA ALA A 135 -8.53 10.99 -3.26
C ALA A 135 -8.65 9.53 -2.79
N PHE A 136 -7.93 8.62 -3.45
CA PHE A 136 -7.70 7.29 -2.92
C PHE A 136 -6.54 7.32 -1.94
N LYS A 137 -6.80 6.99 -0.68
CA LYS A 137 -5.79 6.94 0.38
C LYS A 137 -5.35 5.49 0.59
N ARG A 138 -4.05 5.22 0.48
CA ARG A 138 -3.51 3.87 0.65
C ARG A 138 -2.15 3.88 1.33
N VAL A 139 -1.95 2.93 2.23
CA VAL A 139 -0.62 2.56 2.71
C VAL A 139 -0.15 1.32 1.95
N ILE A 140 1.10 1.34 1.50
CA ILE A 140 1.78 0.19 0.89
C ILE A 140 2.91 -0.21 1.84
N LEU A 141 2.88 -1.45 2.32
CA LEU A 141 3.88 -2.00 3.21
C LEU A 141 4.84 -2.92 2.44
N LEU A 142 6.12 -2.57 2.39
CA LEU A 142 7.16 -3.37 1.77
C LEU A 142 8.03 -4.01 2.86
N THR A 143 7.81 -5.29 3.15
CA THR A 143 8.46 -6.05 4.22
C THR A 143 8.66 -7.50 3.82
N ASP A 144 9.62 -8.19 4.43
CA ASP A 144 9.76 -9.65 4.33
C ASP A 144 9.06 -10.43 5.45
N GLY A 145 8.20 -9.75 6.23
CA GLY A 145 7.09 -10.38 6.96
C GLY A 145 7.34 -10.72 8.43
N MET A 146 8.41 -10.23 9.04
CA MET A 146 8.71 -10.50 10.46
C MET A 146 8.41 -9.30 11.37
N ALA A 147 7.24 -9.26 11.99
CA ALA A 147 6.94 -8.30 13.06
C ALA A 147 7.62 -8.74 14.36
N ASN A 148 8.76 -8.12 14.70
CA ASN A 148 9.57 -8.51 15.86
C ASN A 148 9.51 -7.51 17.02
N THR A 149 8.90 -6.35 16.84
CA THR A 149 8.86 -5.26 17.82
C THR A 149 7.59 -4.40 17.66
N GLY A 150 7.09 -3.84 18.77
CA GLY A 150 5.87 -3.04 18.82
C GLY A 150 4.62 -3.89 18.98
N VAL A 151 3.52 -3.51 18.31
CA VAL A 151 2.29 -4.32 18.26
C VAL A 151 2.54 -5.53 17.35
N ILE A 152 2.62 -6.71 17.97
CA ILE A 152 2.79 -8.01 17.28
C ILE A 152 1.52 -8.86 17.32
N SER A 153 0.47 -8.39 17.98
CA SER A 153 -0.81 -9.07 18.11
C SER A 153 -1.59 -8.99 16.80
N THR A 154 -1.71 -10.11 16.09
CA THR A 154 -2.47 -10.18 14.84
C THR A 154 -3.91 -9.64 14.97
N PRO A 155 -4.69 -9.99 16.01
CA PRO A 155 -6.04 -9.42 16.18
C PRO A 155 -6.04 -7.88 16.31
N GLU A 156 -5.05 -7.32 16.99
CA GLU A 156 -4.94 -5.86 17.16
C GLU A 156 -4.58 -5.17 15.84
N LEU A 157 -3.64 -5.74 15.08
CA LEU A 157 -3.28 -5.24 13.75
C LEU A 157 -4.47 -5.31 12.77
N VAL A 158 -5.26 -6.39 12.83
CA VAL A 158 -6.49 -6.52 12.03
C VAL A 158 -7.52 -5.47 12.41
N GLN A 159 -7.70 -5.20 13.70
CA GLN A 159 -8.62 -4.16 14.16
C GLN A 159 -8.21 -2.78 13.64
N ILE A 160 -6.93 -2.41 13.77
CA ILE A 160 -6.39 -1.14 13.27
C ILE A 160 -6.63 -1.02 11.75
N ALA A 161 -6.31 -2.08 10.98
CA ALA A 161 -6.52 -2.07 9.53
C ALA A 161 -8.00 -1.89 9.16
N THR A 162 -8.89 -2.54 9.91
CA THR A 162 -10.35 -2.45 9.72
C THR A 162 -10.85 -1.03 9.99
N ASP A 163 -10.42 -0.42 11.09
CA ASP A 163 -10.83 0.93 11.49
C ASP A 163 -10.34 1.99 10.48
N HIS A 164 -9.14 1.83 9.93
CA HIS A 164 -8.64 2.71 8.86
C HIS A 164 -9.36 2.47 7.53
N TYR A 165 -9.69 1.22 7.20
CA TYR A 165 -10.44 0.90 5.98
C TYR A 165 -11.84 1.53 5.99
N GLN A 166 -12.54 1.50 7.13
CA GLN A 166 -13.82 2.17 7.31
C GLN A 166 -13.72 3.70 7.12
N ARG A 167 -12.55 4.28 7.36
CA ARG A 167 -12.22 5.69 7.11
C ARG A 167 -11.68 5.97 5.70
N GLY A 168 -11.74 4.98 4.80
CA GLY A 168 -11.33 5.09 3.40
C GLY A 168 -9.82 4.96 3.17
N ILE A 169 -9.06 4.48 4.15
CA ILE A 169 -7.62 4.25 4.04
C ILE A 169 -7.35 2.74 4.04
N SER A 170 -7.00 2.19 2.88
CA SER A 170 -6.61 0.78 2.76
C SER A 170 -5.12 0.59 3.03
N THR A 171 -4.72 -0.56 3.60
CA THR A 171 -3.33 -1.02 3.61
C THR A 171 -3.20 -2.23 2.69
N THR A 172 -2.09 -2.35 1.94
CA THR A 172 -1.74 -3.52 1.14
C THR A 172 -0.30 -3.90 1.38
#